data_AF-A0A173VYI7-F1
#
_entry.id   AF-A0A173VYI7-F1
#
_cell.length_a   1.000
_cell.length_b   1.000
_cell.length_c   1.000
_cell.angle_alpha   90.00
_cell.angle_beta   90.00
_cell.angle_gamma   90.00
#
_symmetry.space_group_name_H-M   'P 1'
#
loop_
_entity.id
_entity.type
_entity.pdbx_description
1 polymer ?
#
loop_
_entity_poly.entity_id
_entity_poly.type
_entity_poly.pdbx_seq_one_letter_code
_entity_poly.pdbx_strand_id
1 'polypeptide(L)'
;MINFDIEEMEQSSEKAEIDYKKNVDQRNQGVSMNFTDIQVELREIEARIEQLHSEIEKMKPQAEEEQKENYAAITRLAYQHPVKNETFLKTTEHVKKMTIGSLSYFFVADKQDIYDRMLYLCRLSKGIGLEWSAEDIYKEGLGFDERDMGNLCRDLWDDKYAYLTEAFMIAGLSEDVRNFMPVVADLAQMFDCDKEEIRVIAQVAKSVLEDNTDILNEIQVTVPERWCGQFRDYIPYKWIIDQRIKCDEICTVRWMGKDESDEEYEAKSNTNKTIPGSTGEKQESRKRQPATVKMQLENGNLVKKGDCILEYDKLSVFRETKQDLFRSSEIKTKKQTKKILAPCDGIVYYVDFEKKSRIEGKMDHYMAIYVVSYFDDYDSFLYAVQG
;
A
#
# COMPACT_ATOMS: atom_id res chain seq x y z
N MET A 1 37.89 76.13 45.58
CA MET A 1 37.64 76.92 44.35
C MET A 1 36.87 76.03 43.38
N ILE A 2 35.59 75.85 43.68
CA ILE A 2 34.58 75.21 42.82
C ILE A 2 33.53 76.30 42.77
N ASN A 3 33.65 77.20 41.80
CA ASN A 3 32.71 78.31 41.56
C ASN A 3 32.82 78.80 40.11
N PHE A 4 33.25 77.91 39.23
CA PHE A 4 33.05 77.99 37.80
C PHE A 4 32.27 76.72 37.45
N ASP A 5 31.24 76.86 36.62
CA ASP A 5 30.35 75.80 36.08
C ASP A 5 28.89 75.77 36.62
N ILE A 6 28.44 76.74 37.43
CA ILE A 6 26.98 76.91 37.71
C ILE A 6 26.37 77.97 36.79
N GLU A 7 27.05 79.10 36.55
CA GLU A 7 26.53 80.17 35.66
C GLU A 7 26.46 79.73 34.18
N GLU A 8 27.37 78.88 33.70
CA GLU A 8 27.31 78.34 32.33
C GLU A 8 26.19 77.29 32.17
N MET A 9 25.85 76.54 33.22
CA MET A 9 24.73 75.58 33.18
C MET A 9 23.37 76.30 33.25
N GLU A 10 23.24 77.37 34.04
CA GLU A 10 21.99 78.16 34.10
C GLU A 10 21.73 78.90 32.78
N GLN A 11 22.77 79.49 32.17
CA GLN A 11 22.63 80.13 30.85
C GLN A 11 22.31 79.14 29.73
N SER A 12 22.85 77.92 29.79
CA SER A 12 22.52 76.85 28.84
C SER A 12 21.09 76.31 29.02
N SER A 13 20.59 76.27 30.26
CA SER A 13 19.23 75.86 30.59
C SER A 13 18.18 76.88 30.12
N GLU A 14 18.40 78.17 30.38
CA GLU A 14 17.48 79.22 29.93
C GLU A 14 17.44 79.32 28.39
N LYS A 15 18.57 79.12 27.71
CA LYS A 15 18.61 79.10 26.23
C LYS A 15 17.82 77.93 25.65
N ALA A 16 17.93 76.74 26.26
CA ALA A 16 17.17 75.56 25.87
C ALA A 16 15.67 75.72 26.13
N GLU A 17 15.28 76.38 27.22
CA GLU A 17 13.87 76.63 27.54
C GLU A 17 13.24 77.69 26.63
N ILE A 18 14.00 78.72 26.24
CA ILE A 18 13.58 79.75 25.28
C ILE A 18 13.44 79.15 23.87
N ASP A 19 14.37 78.30 23.43
CA ASP A 19 14.28 77.62 22.13
C ASP A 19 13.16 76.57 22.11
N TYR A 20 12.86 75.92 23.23
CA TYR A 20 11.70 75.03 23.34
C TYR A 20 10.38 75.80 23.27
N LYS A 21 10.25 76.93 23.98
CA LYS A 21 9.08 77.81 23.91
C LYS A 21 8.91 78.44 22.51
N LYS A 22 9.99 78.87 21.85
CA LYS A 22 9.95 79.35 20.46
C LYS A 22 9.48 78.27 19.47
N ASN A 23 9.92 77.02 19.63
CA ASN A 23 9.49 75.91 18.77
C ASN A 23 8.04 75.47 19.03
N VAL A 24 7.55 75.59 20.27
CA VAL A 24 6.15 75.32 20.62
C VAL A 24 5.23 76.44 20.12
N ASP A 25 5.64 77.71 20.25
CA ASP A 25 4.89 78.85 19.73
C ASP A 25 4.90 78.92 18.19
N GLN A 26 5.98 78.49 17.53
CA GLN A 26 6.04 78.35 16.06
C GLN A 26 5.23 77.15 15.54
N ARG A 27 5.00 76.11 16.35
CA ARG A 27 4.05 75.02 16.00
C ARG A 27 2.58 75.39 16.27
N ASN A 28 2.34 76.33 17.19
CA ASN A 28 0.98 76.79 17.53
C ASN A 28 0.56 78.05 16.76
N GLN A 29 1.44 78.70 16.01
CA GLN A 29 1.09 79.78 15.08
C GLN A 29 0.87 79.23 13.66
N GLY A 30 -0.35 78.75 13.43
CA GLY A 30 -0.83 78.15 12.17
C GLY A 30 -0.76 76.63 12.28
N VAL A 31 -1.74 75.96 12.88
CA VAL A 31 -3.01 75.60 12.25
C VAL A 31 -4.12 75.66 13.30
N SER A 32 -4.93 76.72 13.27
CA SER A 32 -6.29 76.63 13.78
C SER A 32 -7.06 75.84 12.72
N MET A 33 -7.20 74.52 12.91
CA MET A 33 -8.11 73.71 12.09
C MET A 33 -9.48 74.39 12.11
N ASN A 34 -9.89 74.93 10.97
CA ASN A 34 -11.18 75.61 10.91
C ASN A 34 -12.29 74.55 10.95
N PHE A 35 -13.50 74.91 11.37
CA PHE A 35 -14.61 73.95 11.51
C PHE A 35 -14.85 73.10 10.24
N THR A 36 -14.59 73.67 9.06
CA THR A 36 -14.65 73.00 7.76
C THR A 36 -13.52 71.98 7.57
N ASP A 37 -12.32 72.24 8.08
CA ASP A 37 -11.20 71.27 8.03
C ASP A 37 -11.50 70.06 8.92
N ILE A 38 -12.08 70.31 10.11
CA ILE A 38 -12.54 69.24 11.02
C ILE A 38 -13.67 68.44 10.37
N GLN A 39 -14.59 69.08 9.64
CA GLN A 39 -15.66 68.38 8.91
C GLN A 39 -15.14 67.52 7.76
N VAL A 40 -14.07 67.94 7.09
CA VAL A 40 -13.42 67.16 6.04
C VAL A 40 -12.71 65.95 6.65
N GLU A 41 -11.93 66.14 7.72
CA GLU A 41 -11.29 65.03 8.43
C GLU A 41 -12.31 64.03 8.99
N LEU A 42 -13.45 64.50 9.51
CA LEU A 42 -14.49 63.61 10.02
C LEU A 42 -15.07 62.72 8.91
N ARG A 43 -15.31 63.27 7.72
CA ARG A 43 -15.77 62.48 6.56
C ARG A 43 -14.72 61.51 6.06
N GLU A 44 -13.45 61.88 6.12
CA GLU A 44 -12.34 60.97 5.76
C GLU A 44 -12.21 59.82 6.75
N ILE A 45 -12.43 60.09 8.05
CA ILE A 45 -12.49 59.05 9.09
C ILE A 45 -13.72 58.16 8.91
N GLU A 46 -14.89 58.73 8.65
CA GLU A 46 -16.12 57.95 8.37
C GLU A 46 -15.96 57.05 7.14
N ALA A 47 -15.39 57.58 6.06
CA ALA A 47 -15.09 56.79 4.86
C ALA A 47 -14.08 55.67 5.14
N ARG A 48 -13.07 55.93 5.99
CA ARG A 48 -12.12 54.90 6.45
C ARG A 48 -12.78 53.85 7.34
N ILE A 49 -13.72 54.23 8.20
CA ILE A 49 -14.48 53.29 9.04
C ILE A 49 -15.40 52.42 8.15
N GLU A 50 -16.07 52.99 7.16
CA GLU A 50 -16.87 52.22 6.18
C GLU A 50 -16.00 51.28 5.34
N GLN A 51 -14.82 51.74 4.92
CA GLN A 51 -13.87 50.90 4.20
C GLN A 51 -13.34 49.77 5.07
N LEU A 52 -13.00 50.04 6.33
CA LEU A 52 -12.61 49.02 7.31
C LEU A 52 -13.75 48.05 7.63
N HIS A 53 -14.99 48.52 7.72
CA HIS A 53 -16.16 47.65 7.88
C HIS A 53 -16.39 46.76 6.64
N SER A 54 -16.18 47.29 5.42
CA SER A 54 -16.24 46.50 4.18
C SER A 54 -15.09 45.49 4.09
N GLU A 55 -13.88 45.87 4.53
CA GLU A 55 -12.72 44.97 4.60
C GLU A 55 -12.89 43.90 5.68
N ILE A 56 -13.45 44.23 6.85
CA ILE A 56 -13.80 43.27 7.90
C ILE A 56 -14.90 42.31 7.44
N GLU A 57 -15.90 42.77 6.67
CA GLU A 57 -16.90 41.88 6.06
C GLU A 57 -16.29 40.95 5.01
N LYS A 58 -15.34 41.43 4.21
CA LYS A 58 -14.58 40.60 3.27
C LYS A 58 -13.57 39.66 3.95
N MET A 59 -13.22 39.96 5.20
CA MET A 59 -12.33 39.15 6.05
C MET A 59 -13.09 38.26 7.03
N LYS A 60 -14.43 38.25 7.02
CA LYS A 60 -15.17 37.14 7.63
C LYS A 60 -14.78 35.86 6.90
N PRO A 61 -14.58 34.73 7.60
CA PRO A 61 -14.33 33.45 6.95
C PRO A 61 -15.42 33.18 5.90
N GLN A 62 -15.07 32.55 4.77
CA GLN A 62 -16.05 32.04 3.81
C GLN A 62 -17.20 31.37 4.57
N ALA A 63 -18.42 31.77 4.25
CA ALA A 63 -19.58 31.68 5.13
C ALA A 63 -19.80 30.26 5.67
N GLU A 64 -20.10 30.11 6.97
CA GLU A 64 -20.46 28.80 7.57
C GLU A 64 -21.52 28.04 6.76
N GLU A 65 -22.38 28.75 6.01
CA GLU A 65 -23.34 28.17 5.09
C GLU A 65 -22.68 27.49 3.87
N GLU A 66 -21.67 28.10 3.26
CA GLU A 66 -20.90 27.53 2.14
C GLU A 66 -20.15 26.26 2.59
N GLN A 67 -19.61 26.27 3.82
CA GLN A 67 -18.98 25.08 4.41
C GLN A 67 -20.00 23.95 4.64
N LYS A 68 -21.19 24.27 5.14
CA LYS A 68 -22.29 23.29 5.31
C LYS A 68 -22.75 22.71 3.99
N GLU A 69 -22.88 23.53 2.95
CA GLU A 69 -23.23 23.06 1.60
C GLU A 69 -22.15 22.13 1.03
N ASN A 70 -20.87 22.48 1.18
CA ASN A 70 -19.76 21.63 0.78
C ASN A 70 -19.76 20.28 1.53
N TYR A 71 -19.99 20.28 2.85
CA TYR A 71 -20.07 19.06 3.65
C TYR A 71 -21.26 18.17 3.24
N ALA A 72 -22.41 18.77 2.94
CA ALA A 72 -23.57 18.04 2.43
C ALA A 72 -23.29 17.42 1.05
N ALA A 73 -22.64 18.17 0.15
CA ALA A 73 -22.24 17.70 -1.18
C ALA A 73 -21.26 16.53 -1.10
N ILE A 74 -20.22 16.64 -0.25
CA ILE A 74 -19.24 15.60 0.02
C ILE A 74 -19.92 14.34 0.57
N THR A 75 -20.77 14.50 1.57
CA THR A 75 -21.49 13.37 2.20
C THR A 75 -22.34 12.63 1.14
N ARG A 76 -23.03 13.35 0.27
CA ARG A 76 -23.82 12.76 -0.82
C ARG A 76 -22.95 12.04 -1.85
N LEU A 77 -21.81 12.62 -2.25
CA LEU A 77 -20.87 11.98 -3.17
C LEU A 77 -20.26 10.71 -2.57
N ALA A 78 -19.96 10.72 -1.27
CA ALA A 78 -19.42 9.57 -0.58
C ALA A 78 -20.39 8.38 -0.55
N TYR A 79 -21.70 8.64 -0.40
CA TYR A 79 -22.73 7.60 -0.47
C TYR A 79 -22.81 6.88 -1.82
N GLN A 80 -22.48 7.57 -2.91
CA GLN A 80 -22.53 6.99 -4.26
C GLN A 80 -21.32 6.09 -4.55
N HIS A 81 -20.19 6.36 -3.90
CA HIS A 81 -18.91 5.69 -4.15
C HIS A 81 -18.20 5.32 -2.84
N PRO A 82 -18.80 4.46 -1.99
CA PRO A 82 -18.17 4.04 -0.75
C PRO A 82 -16.89 3.22 -1.03
N VAL A 83 -15.86 3.45 -0.22
CA VAL A 83 -14.60 2.68 -0.27
C VAL A 83 -14.71 1.55 0.73
N LYS A 84 -14.79 0.32 0.23
CA LYS A 84 -14.86 -0.86 1.08
C LYS A 84 -13.46 -1.25 1.53
N ASN A 85 -13.34 -1.53 2.82
CA ASN A 85 -12.14 -2.09 3.43
C ASN A 85 -12.62 -3.23 4.33
N GLU A 86 -12.41 -4.48 3.90
CA GLU A 86 -12.91 -5.68 4.58
C GLU A 86 -12.24 -5.89 5.93
N THR A 87 -10.98 -5.47 6.08
CA THR A 87 -10.27 -5.47 7.37
C THR A 87 -11.08 -4.67 8.39
N PHE A 88 -11.33 -3.38 8.12
CA PHE A 88 -12.09 -2.55 9.06
C PHE A 88 -13.58 -2.86 9.11
N LEU A 89 -14.19 -3.35 8.04
CA LEU A 89 -15.63 -3.70 8.04
C LEU A 89 -15.95 -4.75 9.12
N LYS A 90 -15.03 -5.68 9.39
CA LYS A 90 -15.19 -6.80 10.33
C LYS A 90 -14.82 -6.46 11.77
N THR A 91 -14.19 -5.30 12.01
CA THR A 91 -13.81 -4.87 13.36
C THR A 91 -15.00 -4.33 14.15
N THR A 92 -14.78 -4.08 15.44
CA THR A 92 -15.80 -3.51 16.32
C THR A 92 -16.13 -2.07 15.94
N GLU A 93 -17.33 -1.61 16.30
CA GLU A 93 -17.72 -0.20 16.08
C GLU A 93 -16.74 0.77 16.74
N HIS A 94 -16.24 0.45 17.93
CA HIS A 94 -15.20 1.22 18.62
C HIS A 94 -13.94 1.39 17.77
N VAL A 95 -13.40 0.28 17.24
CA VAL A 95 -12.19 0.32 16.40
C VAL A 95 -12.42 1.13 15.14
N LYS A 96 -13.57 0.98 14.47
CA LYS A 96 -13.93 1.80 13.30
C LYS A 96 -13.90 3.29 13.63
N LYS A 97 -14.51 3.69 14.77
CA LYS A 97 -14.54 5.10 15.21
C LYS A 97 -13.13 5.62 15.48
N MET A 98 -12.31 4.83 16.16
CA MET A 98 -10.89 5.14 16.40
C MET A 98 -10.11 5.32 15.10
N THR A 99 -10.31 4.44 14.12
CA THR A 99 -9.68 4.56 12.79
C THR A 99 -10.06 5.87 12.11
N ILE A 100 -11.35 6.18 11.96
CA ILE A 100 -11.76 7.39 11.23
C ILE A 100 -11.42 8.67 12.01
N GLY A 101 -11.60 8.68 13.34
CA GLY A 101 -11.29 9.83 14.19
C GLY A 101 -9.80 10.16 14.25
N SER A 102 -8.93 9.13 14.33
CA SER A 102 -7.47 9.36 14.30
C SER A 102 -6.99 9.81 12.93
N LEU A 103 -7.58 9.30 11.84
CA LEU A 103 -7.22 9.73 10.50
C LEU A 103 -7.68 11.17 10.21
N SER A 104 -8.81 11.61 10.78
CA SER A 104 -9.29 12.98 10.62
C SER A 104 -8.45 13.99 11.39
N TYR A 105 -7.87 13.60 12.53
CA TYR A 105 -6.89 14.40 13.27
C TYR A 105 -5.75 14.89 12.36
N PHE A 106 -5.29 14.08 11.39
CA PHE A 106 -4.15 14.43 10.53
C PHE A 106 -4.36 15.64 9.62
N PHE A 107 -5.60 16.01 9.27
CA PHE A 107 -5.83 17.15 8.38
C PHE A 107 -6.64 18.27 9.02
N VAL A 108 -7.25 18.08 10.19
CA VAL A 108 -7.96 19.18 10.88
C VAL A 108 -6.98 20.28 11.34
N ALA A 109 -5.70 19.94 11.52
CA ALA A 109 -4.64 20.89 11.88
C ALA A 109 -4.22 21.84 10.72
N ASP A 110 -4.47 21.46 9.46
CA ASP A 110 -4.13 22.26 8.28
C ASP A 110 -5.37 22.46 7.40
N LYS A 111 -5.91 23.68 7.40
CA LYS A 111 -7.17 24.01 6.72
C LYS A 111 -7.04 24.11 5.20
N GLN A 112 -5.82 24.09 4.67
CA GLN A 112 -5.64 24.05 3.21
C GLN A 112 -5.96 22.65 2.70
N ASP A 113 -6.78 22.57 1.65
CA ASP A 113 -7.01 21.32 0.92
C ASP A 113 -7.58 20.16 1.79
N ILE A 114 -8.63 20.46 2.57
CA ILE A 114 -9.27 19.46 3.44
C ILE A 114 -10.32 18.60 2.70
N TYR A 115 -10.85 19.08 1.57
CA TYR A 115 -12.07 18.52 1.00
C TYR A 115 -11.87 17.15 0.35
N ASP A 116 -10.76 16.92 -0.34
CA ASP A 116 -10.47 15.61 -0.96
C ASP A 116 -10.23 14.53 0.10
N ARG A 117 -9.48 14.88 1.16
CA ARG A 117 -9.25 14.01 2.32
C ARG A 117 -10.54 13.75 3.10
N MET A 118 -11.37 14.77 3.29
CA MET A 118 -12.69 14.63 3.91
C MET A 118 -13.60 13.73 3.08
N LEU A 119 -13.64 13.92 1.76
CA LEU A 119 -14.40 13.07 0.84
C LEU A 119 -13.93 11.62 0.92
N TYR A 120 -12.61 11.41 0.92
CA TYR A 120 -12.04 10.08 1.09
C TYR A 120 -12.46 9.43 2.41
N LEU A 121 -12.31 10.12 3.55
CA LEU A 121 -12.73 9.58 4.85
C LEU A 121 -14.24 9.34 4.94
N CYS A 122 -15.07 10.20 4.34
CA CYS A 122 -16.50 9.93 4.23
C CYS A 122 -16.75 8.62 3.49
N ARG A 123 -16.11 8.42 2.32
CA ARG A 123 -16.26 7.20 1.53
C ARG A 123 -15.83 5.96 2.30
N LEU A 124 -14.71 6.03 3.01
CA LEU A 124 -14.21 4.93 3.86
C LEU A 124 -15.19 4.66 5.01
N SER A 125 -15.62 5.69 5.75
CA SER A 125 -16.59 5.56 6.84
C SER A 125 -17.90 4.89 6.40
N LYS A 126 -18.41 5.26 5.21
CA LYS A 126 -19.56 4.56 4.61
C LYS A 126 -19.25 3.10 4.29
N GLY A 127 -18.13 2.84 3.63
CA GLY A 127 -17.80 1.48 3.18
C GLY A 127 -17.46 0.51 4.31
N ILE A 128 -17.06 0.99 5.49
CA ILE A 128 -16.85 0.17 6.71
C ILE A 128 -18.10 0.11 7.61
N GLY A 129 -19.19 0.78 7.24
CA GLY A 129 -20.48 0.74 7.92
C GLY A 129 -20.64 1.63 9.15
N LEU A 130 -19.81 2.68 9.32
CA LEU A 130 -20.01 3.70 10.37
C LEU A 130 -21.04 4.75 10.00
N GLU A 131 -21.21 4.99 8.70
CA GLU A 131 -22.19 5.94 8.20
C GLU A 131 -21.99 7.39 8.67
N TRP A 132 -20.76 7.84 8.95
CA TRP A 132 -20.51 9.23 9.32
C TRP A 132 -20.62 10.20 8.14
N SER A 133 -21.10 11.41 8.42
CA SER A 133 -21.08 12.54 7.48
C SER A 133 -19.75 13.30 7.54
N ALA A 134 -19.54 14.22 6.60
CA ALA A 134 -18.37 15.12 6.64
C ALA A 134 -18.32 15.97 7.92
N GLU A 135 -19.49 16.37 8.44
CA GLU A 135 -19.59 17.14 9.68
C GLU A 135 -19.20 16.30 10.90
N ASP A 136 -19.63 15.03 10.95
CA ASP A 136 -19.27 14.11 12.04
C ASP A 136 -17.76 13.85 12.05
N ILE A 137 -17.16 13.57 10.88
CA ILE A 137 -15.72 13.34 10.73
C ILE A 137 -14.91 14.56 11.16
N TYR A 138 -15.35 15.76 10.77
CA TYR A 138 -14.70 17.01 11.17
C TYR A 138 -14.75 17.22 12.70
N LYS A 139 -15.91 16.97 13.33
CA LYS A 139 -16.07 17.09 14.79
C LYS A 139 -15.23 16.08 15.56
N GLU A 140 -15.20 14.83 15.09
CA GLU A 140 -14.38 13.78 15.69
C GLU A 140 -12.88 14.10 15.58
N GLY A 141 -12.43 14.63 14.43
CA GLY A 141 -11.02 15.03 14.27
C GLY A 141 -10.60 16.18 15.19
N LEU A 142 -11.50 17.12 15.49
CA LEU A 142 -11.26 18.17 16.48
C LEU A 142 -11.20 17.64 17.93
N GLY A 143 -11.89 16.53 18.20
CA GLY A 143 -11.99 15.92 19.52
C GLY A 143 -10.87 14.92 19.82
N PHE A 144 -10.15 14.45 18.79
CA PHE A 144 -9.08 13.46 18.92
C PHE A 144 -7.80 14.09 19.47
N ASP A 145 -7.22 13.49 20.52
CA ASP A 145 -6.01 13.97 21.19
C ASP A 145 -4.81 13.04 20.90
N GLU A 146 -3.60 13.57 20.89
CA GLU A 146 -2.36 12.79 20.83
C GLU A 146 -2.31 11.70 21.92
N ARG A 147 -2.92 11.94 23.09
CA ARG A 147 -3.00 10.97 24.19
C ARG A 147 -3.79 9.71 23.81
N ASP A 148 -4.69 9.80 22.83
CA ASP A 148 -5.49 8.67 22.34
C ASP A 148 -4.70 7.78 21.36
N MET A 149 -3.58 8.27 20.82
CA MET A 149 -2.72 7.52 19.88
C MET A 149 -2.15 6.24 20.50
N GLY A 150 -1.88 6.22 21.81
CA GLY A 150 -1.41 5.01 22.50
C GLY A 150 -2.49 3.93 22.65
N ASN A 151 -3.77 4.33 22.73
CA ASN A 151 -4.89 3.39 22.71
C ASN A 151 -5.15 2.91 21.28
N LEU A 152 -5.08 3.82 20.31
CA LEU A 152 -5.16 3.50 18.88
C LEU A 152 -4.15 2.41 18.48
N CYS A 153 -2.87 2.58 18.82
CA CYS A 153 -1.83 1.62 18.45
C CYS A 153 -2.09 0.23 19.03
N ARG A 154 -2.67 0.17 20.23
CA ARG A 154 -3.03 -1.09 20.89
C ARG A 154 -4.23 -1.76 20.23
N ASP A 155 -5.26 -0.98 19.94
CA ASP A 155 -6.52 -1.47 19.38
C ASP A 155 -6.39 -1.88 17.90
N LEU A 156 -5.45 -1.25 17.17
CA LEU A 156 -5.19 -1.50 15.74
C LEU A 156 -3.90 -2.28 15.49
N TRP A 157 -3.30 -2.91 16.51
CA TRP A 157 -2.01 -3.57 16.35
C TRP A 157 -2.00 -4.64 15.24
N ASP A 158 -3.05 -5.47 15.21
CA ASP A 158 -3.19 -6.55 14.22
C ASP A 158 -3.55 -6.00 12.83
N ASP A 159 -4.17 -4.81 12.77
CA ASP A 159 -4.61 -4.13 11.54
C ASP A 159 -3.67 -2.97 11.13
N LYS A 160 -2.47 -2.91 11.71
CA LYS A 160 -1.56 -1.75 11.59
C LYS A 160 -1.20 -1.43 10.14
N TYR A 161 -1.02 -2.45 9.30
CA TYR A 161 -0.70 -2.24 7.88
C TYR A 161 -1.86 -1.64 7.12
N ALA A 162 -3.09 -2.07 7.40
CA ALA A 162 -4.26 -1.46 6.81
C ALA A 162 -4.37 0.00 7.25
N TYR A 163 -4.23 0.27 8.55
CA TYR A 163 -4.32 1.62 9.10
C TYR A 163 -3.27 2.57 8.52
N LEU A 164 -2.01 2.15 8.51
CA LEU A 164 -0.92 2.97 7.99
C LEU A 164 -1.07 3.18 6.48
N THR A 165 -1.61 2.23 5.72
CA THR A 165 -1.91 2.42 4.29
C THR A 165 -2.93 3.55 4.11
N GLU A 166 -4.01 3.56 4.90
CA GLU A 166 -4.99 4.67 4.89
C GLU A 166 -4.35 6.00 5.27
N ALA A 167 -3.48 6.03 6.29
CA ALA A 167 -2.77 7.23 6.70
C ALA A 167 -1.86 7.78 5.59
N PHE A 168 -1.11 6.90 4.89
CA PHE A 168 -0.31 7.28 3.74
C PHE A 168 -1.17 7.81 2.58
N MET A 169 -2.33 7.20 2.32
CA MET A 169 -3.24 7.68 1.28
C MET A 169 -3.79 9.08 1.62
N ILE A 170 -4.21 9.31 2.86
CA ILE A 170 -4.67 10.64 3.31
C ILE A 170 -3.56 11.68 3.20
N ALA A 171 -2.34 11.33 3.60
CA ALA A 171 -1.20 12.22 3.44
C ALA A 171 -0.88 12.51 1.96
N GLY A 172 -0.98 11.49 1.10
CA GLY A 172 -0.71 11.59 -0.33
C GLY A 172 -1.79 12.35 -1.13
N LEU A 173 -3.01 12.46 -0.60
CA LEU A 173 -4.07 13.29 -1.18
C LEU A 173 -3.87 14.79 -0.95
N SER A 174 -2.92 15.20 -0.09
CA SER A 174 -2.64 16.61 0.16
C SER A 174 -1.71 17.21 -0.90
N GLU A 175 -1.96 18.44 -1.31
CA GLU A 175 -1.01 19.21 -2.12
C GLU A 175 0.38 19.40 -1.44
N ASP A 176 0.46 19.37 -0.10
CA ASP A 176 1.72 19.43 0.66
C ASP A 176 2.04 18.15 1.42
N VAL A 177 2.14 17.05 0.67
CA VAL A 177 2.52 15.71 1.15
C VAL A 177 3.71 15.74 2.12
N ARG A 178 4.69 16.64 1.91
CA ARG A 178 5.92 16.72 2.72
C ARG A 178 5.67 17.10 4.17
N ASN A 179 4.58 17.80 4.47
CA ASN A 179 4.23 18.18 5.84
C ASN A 179 3.54 17.04 6.59
N PHE A 180 2.82 16.15 5.89
CA PHE A 180 2.08 15.04 6.50
C PHE A 180 2.93 13.77 6.64
N MET A 181 3.89 13.54 5.74
CA MET A 181 4.74 12.35 5.77
C MET A 181 5.53 12.15 7.09
N PRO A 182 6.09 13.19 7.74
CA PRO A 182 6.71 13.05 9.06
C PRO A 182 5.74 12.52 10.11
N VAL A 183 4.49 13.02 10.12
CA VAL A 183 3.47 12.57 11.07
C VAL A 183 3.12 11.09 10.85
N VAL A 184 2.96 10.66 9.60
CA VAL A 184 2.72 9.25 9.28
C VAL A 184 3.93 8.38 9.66
N ALA A 185 5.15 8.88 9.50
CA ALA A 185 6.37 8.17 9.89
C ALA A 185 6.49 8.04 11.43
N ASP A 186 6.07 9.04 12.19
CA ASP A 186 6.05 8.99 13.66
C ASP A 186 5.02 7.98 14.16
N LEU A 187 3.83 7.92 13.55
CA LEU A 187 2.84 6.87 13.84
C LEU A 187 3.38 5.47 13.53
N ALA A 188 4.02 5.30 12.38
CA ALA A 188 4.59 4.02 12.01
C ALA A 188 5.64 3.57 13.04
N GLN A 189 6.43 4.51 13.58
CA GLN A 189 7.32 4.21 14.71
C GLN A 189 6.56 3.83 15.98
N MET A 190 5.41 4.44 16.28
CA MET A 190 4.57 4.04 17.42
C MET A 190 3.98 2.62 17.25
N PHE A 191 3.78 2.16 16.01
CA PHE A 191 3.40 0.78 15.68
C PHE A 191 4.61 -0.19 15.60
N ASP A 192 5.79 0.26 16.03
CA ASP A 192 7.08 -0.44 15.93
C ASP A 192 7.38 -0.94 14.50
N CYS A 193 6.96 -0.19 13.47
CA CYS A 193 7.27 -0.53 12.09
C CYS A 193 8.72 -0.20 11.73
N ASP A 194 9.40 -1.16 11.13
CA ASP A 194 10.73 -0.99 10.57
C ASP A 194 10.69 -0.21 9.23
N LYS A 195 11.89 0.11 8.72
CA LYS A 195 12.03 0.86 7.46
C LYS A 195 11.47 0.12 6.24
N GLU A 196 11.51 -1.21 6.24
CA GLU A 196 10.94 -2.00 5.15
C GLU A 196 9.42 -1.93 5.21
N GLU A 197 8.81 -2.06 6.40
CA GLU A 197 7.37 -1.88 6.60
C GLU A 197 6.89 -0.53 6.08
N ILE A 198 7.51 0.55 6.54
CA ILE A 198 7.15 1.90 6.10
C ILE A 198 7.24 2.02 4.58
N ARG A 199 8.31 1.49 3.96
CA ARG A 199 8.49 1.54 2.50
C ARG A 199 7.43 0.74 1.76
N VAL A 200 7.14 -0.49 2.17
CA VAL A 200 6.17 -1.36 1.50
C VAL A 200 4.78 -0.75 1.59
N ILE A 201 4.37 -0.32 2.78
CA ILE A 201 3.06 0.31 3.01
C ILE A 201 2.91 1.58 2.15
N ALA A 202 3.93 2.44 2.11
CA ALA A 202 3.91 3.65 1.29
C ALA A 202 3.79 3.35 -0.21
N GLN A 203 4.48 2.31 -0.71
CA GLN A 203 4.38 1.89 -2.11
C GLN A 203 3.00 1.31 -2.44
N VAL A 204 2.40 0.55 -1.52
CA VAL A 204 1.02 0.07 -1.68
C VAL A 204 0.06 1.25 -1.74
N ALA A 205 0.12 2.19 -0.80
CA ALA A 205 -0.70 3.40 -0.81
C ALA A 205 -0.52 4.20 -2.12
N LYS A 206 0.72 4.37 -2.58
CA LYS A 206 1.04 5.01 -3.85
C LYS A 206 0.40 4.30 -5.05
N SER A 207 0.44 2.97 -5.07
CA SER A 207 -0.17 2.19 -6.16
C SER A 207 -1.68 2.42 -6.27
N VAL A 208 -2.37 2.62 -5.13
CA VAL A 208 -3.80 2.95 -5.08
C VAL A 208 -4.05 4.37 -5.56
N LEU A 209 -3.29 5.35 -5.06
CA LEU A 209 -3.45 6.76 -5.41
C LEU A 209 -3.18 7.03 -6.90
N GLU A 210 -2.19 6.36 -7.48
CA GLU A 210 -1.83 6.52 -8.91
C GLU A 210 -2.62 5.59 -9.85
N ASP A 211 -3.49 4.72 -9.31
CA ASP A 211 -4.16 3.63 -10.05
C ASP A 211 -3.15 2.82 -10.89
N ASN A 212 -1.98 2.55 -10.29
CA ASN A 212 -0.84 1.93 -10.96
C ASN A 212 -0.25 0.80 -10.12
N THR A 213 -0.70 -0.41 -10.42
CA THR A 213 -0.24 -1.63 -9.73
C THR A 213 1.15 -2.10 -10.16
N ASP A 214 1.74 -1.57 -11.25
CA ASP A 214 3.09 -1.96 -11.67
C ASP A 214 4.17 -1.53 -10.68
N ILE A 215 3.88 -0.49 -9.88
CA ILE A 215 4.73 -0.02 -8.77
C ILE A 215 5.02 -1.15 -7.78
N LEU A 216 4.08 -2.08 -7.59
CA LEU A 216 4.22 -3.20 -6.67
C LEU A 216 5.31 -4.18 -7.12
N ASN A 217 5.63 -4.25 -8.41
CA ASN A 217 6.69 -5.10 -8.95
C ASN A 217 8.10 -4.59 -8.60
N GLU A 218 8.22 -3.30 -8.24
CA GLU A 218 9.49 -2.68 -7.86
C GLU A 218 9.83 -2.87 -6.38
N ILE A 219 8.88 -3.41 -5.60
CA ILE A 219 9.04 -3.62 -4.17
C ILE A 219 10.02 -4.77 -3.94
N GLN A 220 11.16 -4.44 -3.32
CA GLN A 220 12.09 -5.42 -2.80
C GLN A 220 11.72 -5.73 -1.35
N VAL A 221 11.64 -7.01 -0.99
CA VAL A 221 11.35 -7.45 0.37
C VAL A 221 12.46 -8.35 0.88
N THR A 222 12.68 -8.35 2.19
CA THR A 222 13.64 -9.26 2.84
C THR A 222 12.96 -10.36 3.65
N VAL A 223 11.72 -10.13 4.09
CA VAL A 223 10.92 -11.09 4.88
C VAL A 223 9.57 -11.32 4.19
N PRO A 224 9.48 -12.21 3.18
CA PRO A 224 8.27 -12.39 2.38
C PRO A 224 7.06 -12.90 3.18
N GLU A 225 7.29 -13.72 4.21
CA GLU A 225 6.22 -14.30 5.04
C GLU A 225 5.41 -13.21 5.75
N ARG A 226 6.00 -12.02 5.95
CA ARG A 226 5.34 -10.85 6.55
C ARG A 226 4.25 -10.27 5.64
N TRP A 227 4.41 -10.38 4.33
CA TRP A 227 3.55 -9.73 3.32
C TRP A 227 2.48 -10.65 2.76
N CYS A 228 2.64 -11.96 2.96
CA CYS A 228 1.75 -13.00 2.51
C CYS A 228 0.30 -12.70 2.93
N GLY A 229 -0.58 -12.52 1.94
CA GLY A 229 -2.01 -12.24 2.17
C GLY A 229 -2.33 -10.88 2.80
N GLN A 230 -1.35 -10.00 2.98
CA GLN A 230 -1.54 -8.62 3.44
C GLN A 230 -2.04 -7.74 2.28
N PHE A 231 -2.62 -6.59 2.61
CA PHE A 231 -3.07 -5.57 1.65
C PHE A 231 -4.13 -6.02 0.63
N ARG A 232 -4.89 -7.08 0.90
CA ARG A 232 -5.97 -7.57 0.00
C ARG A 232 -7.06 -6.53 -0.26
N ASP A 233 -7.23 -5.57 0.65
CA ASP A 233 -8.16 -4.45 0.49
C ASP A 233 -7.67 -3.43 -0.55
N TYR A 234 -6.38 -3.42 -0.88
CA TYR A 234 -5.74 -2.42 -1.72
C TYR A 234 -5.21 -2.99 -3.04
N ILE A 235 -4.74 -4.25 -3.02
CA ILE A 235 -4.17 -4.92 -4.19
C ILE A 235 -5.27 -5.74 -4.87
N PRO A 236 -5.60 -5.48 -6.15
CA PRO A 236 -6.60 -6.24 -6.86
C PRO A 236 -6.25 -7.74 -6.93
N TYR A 237 -7.20 -8.61 -6.56
CA TYR A 237 -6.99 -10.06 -6.59
C TYR A 237 -6.59 -10.57 -7.99
N LYS A 238 -7.13 -9.95 -9.04
CA LYS A 238 -6.75 -10.25 -10.43
C LYS A 238 -5.25 -10.04 -10.67
N TRP A 239 -4.70 -8.93 -10.18
CA TRP A 239 -3.28 -8.63 -10.31
C TRP A 239 -2.43 -9.69 -9.61
N ILE A 240 -2.81 -10.12 -8.40
CA ILE A 240 -2.11 -11.18 -7.66
C ILE A 240 -2.05 -12.48 -8.47
N ILE A 241 -3.16 -12.88 -9.10
CA ILE A 241 -3.21 -14.07 -9.97
C ILE A 241 -2.29 -13.91 -11.19
N ASP A 242 -2.32 -12.74 -11.82
CA ASP A 242 -1.53 -12.46 -13.03
C ASP A 242 0.00 -12.52 -12.75
N GLN A 243 0.42 -12.39 -11.49
CA GLN A 243 1.82 -12.58 -11.06
C GLN A 243 2.23 -14.06 -10.86
N ARG A 244 1.32 -15.02 -10.98
CA ARG A 244 1.63 -16.45 -10.75
C ARG A 244 2.29 -17.06 -11.99
N ILE A 245 3.60 -17.33 -11.91
CA ILE A 245 4.36 -17.89 -13.03
C ILE A 245 4.63 -19.37 -12.78
N LYS A 246 4.00 -20.24 -13.57
CA LYS A 246 4.33 -21.68 -13.62
C LYS A 246 5.70 -21.86 -14.26
N CYS A 247 6.67 -22.33 -13.49
CA CYS A 247 8.06 -22.51 -13.92
C CYS A 247 8.24 -23.81 -14.71
N ASP A 248 7.81 -24.94 -14.14
CA ASP A 248 7.87 -26.26 -14.77
C ASP A 248 6.90 -27.23 -14.08
N GLU A 249 6.78 -28.42 -14.64
CA GLU A 249 6.05 -29.56 -14.09
C GLU A 249 6.91 -30.81 -14.17
N ILE A 250 7.16 -31.46 -13.04
CA ILE A 250 7.97 -32.67 -12.98
C ILE A 250 7.13 -33.89 -12.62
N CYS A 251 7.34 -35.00 -13.33
CA CYS A 251 6.72 -36.28 -13.02
C CYS A 251 7.56 -37.03 -11.99
N THR A 252 7.08 -37.08 -10.75
CA THR A 252 7.78 -37.73 -9.62
C THR A 252 7.50 -39.22 -9.57
N VAL A 253 6.31 -39.65 -10.03
CA VAL A 253 5.91 -41.05 -10.10
C VAL A 253 5.17 -41.32 -11.40
N ARG A 254 5.57 -42.40 -12.09
CA ARG A 254 4.90 -42.86 -13.31
C ARG A 254 4.73 -44.37 -13.31
N TRP A 255 3.57 -44.85 -13.73
CA TRP A 255 3.33 -46.27 -13.99
C TRP A 255 3.53 -46.59 -15.47
N MET A 256 4.36 -47.60 -15.76
CA MET A 256 4.64 -48.02 -17.13
C MET A 256 4.68 -49.54 -17.22
N GLY A 257 4.62 -50.05 -18.46
CA GLY A 257 4.92 -51.46 -18.71
C GLY A 257 6.34 -51.81 -18.24
N LYS A 258 6.54 -53.05 -17.77
CA LYS A 258 7.82 -53.53 -17.25
C LYS A 258 9.00 -53.23 -18.16
N ASP A 259 8.82 -53.47 -19.47
CA ASP A 259 9.86 -53.36 -20.49
C ASP A 259 9.64 -52.20 -21.49
N GLU A 260 8.84 -51.22 -21.08
CA GLU A 260 8.52 -50.06 -21.91
C GLU A 260 9.58 -48.95 -21.79
N SER A 261 9.97 -48.36 -22.92
CA SER A 261 10.80 -47.15 -22.96
C SER A 261 9.95 -45.89 -22.78
N ASP A 262 10.56 -44.76 -22.43
CA ASP A 262 9.82 -43.50 -22.30
C ASP A 262 9.28 -43.04 -23.67
N GLU A 263 10.02 -43.27 -24.75
CA GLU A 263 9.56 -42.98 -26.12
C GLU A 263 8.31 -43.78 -26.49
N GLU A 264 8.27 -45.07 -26.11
CA GLU A 264 7.09 -45.91 -26.33
C GLU A 264 5.91 -45.48 -25.46
N TYR A 265 6.18 -45.03 -24.23
CA TYR A 265 5.16 -44.48 -23.35
C TYR A 265 4.53 -43.23 -23.97
N GLU A 266 5.36 -42.27 -24.42
CA GLU A 266 4.90 -41.02 -25.03
C GLU A 266 4.27 -41.23 -26.43
N ALA A 267 4.76 -42.18 -27.23
CA ALA A 267 4.13 -42.51 -28.51
C ALA A 267 2.71 -43.05 -28.32
N LYS A 268 2.52 -43.93 -27.33
CA LYS A 268 1.21 -44.51 -27.00
C LYS A 268 0.30 -43.54 -26.25
N SER A 269 0.83 -42.56 -25.53
CA SER A 269 0.03 -41.50 -24.90
C SER A 269 -0.57 -40.54 -25.94
N ASN A 270 0.17 -40.25 -27.01
CA ASN A 270 -0.26 -39.33 -28.07
C ASN A 270 -1.21 -39.95 -29.09
N THR A 271 -1.17 -41.27 -29.28
CA THR A 271 -2.16 -41.97 -30.10
C THR A 271 -3.32 -42.42 -29.22
N ASN A 272 -4.45 -41.70 -29.24
CA ASN A 272 -5.76 -42.12 -28.68
C ASN A 272 -6.32 -43.37 -29.40
N LYS A 273 -5.52 -44.41 -29.58
CA LYS A 273 -5.94 -45.71 -30.10
C LYS A 273 -5.85 -46.69 -28.94
N THR A 274 -6.96 -46.82 -28.22
CA THR A 274 -7.31 -48.08 -27.59
C THR A 274 -7.30 -49.12 -28.70
N ILE A 275 -6.27 -49.96 -28.77
CA ILE A 275 -6.27 -51.11 -29.68
C ILE A 275 -7.31 -52.08 -29.09
N PRO A 276 -8.49 -52.27 -29.74
CA PRO A 276 -9.47 -53.21 -29.25
C PRO A 276 -8.96 -54.60 -29.64
N GLY A 277 -8.64 -55.45 -28.64
CA GLY A 277 -8.39 -56.87 -28.89
C GLY A 277 -7.10 -57.47 -28.36
N SER A 278 -6.54 -56.99 -27.25
CA SER A 278 -5.61 -57.82 -26.46
C SER A 278 -6.35 -58.36 -25.23
N THR A 279 -7.04 -59.47 -25.41
CA THR A 279 -7.56 -60.31 -24.35
C THR A 279 -6.47 -60.66 -23.33
N GLY A 280 -6.69 -60.27 -22.07
CA GLY A 280 -6.50 -61.18 -20.93
C GLY A 280 -5.09 -61.44 -20.38
N GLU A 281 -4.04 -60.73 -20.79
CA GLU A 281 -2.76 -60.78 -20.07
C GLU A 281 -2.62 -59.55 -19.17
N LYS A 282 -2.53 -59.77 -17.85
CA LYS A 282 -2.13 -58.73 -16.89
C LYS A 282 -0.73 -58.25 -17.29
N GLN A 283 -0.68 -57.19 -18.09
CA GLN A 283 0.57 -56.57 -18.48
C GLN A 283 1.31 -56.18 -17.19
N GLU A 284 2.46 -56.80 -16.93
CA GLU A 284 3.25 -56.49 -15.74
C GLU A 284 3.61 -55.01 -15.79
N SER A 285 3.12 -54.25 -14.81
CA SER A 285 3.38 -52.82 -14.67
C SER A 285 4.40 -52.61 -13.56
N ARG A 286 5.21 -51.56 -13.71
CA ARG A 286 6.16 -51.15 -12.68
C ARG A 286 6.03 -49.65 -12.39
N LYS A 287 6.09 -49.31 -11.11
CA LYS A 287 6.24 -47.93 -10.65
C LYS A 287 7.66 -47.46 -10.99
N ARG A 288 7.78 -46.29 -11.59
CA ARG A 288 9.06 -45.60 -11.84
C ARG A 288 9.04 -44.21 -11.21
N GLN A 289 10.23 -43.67 -11.01
CA GLN A 289 10.46 -42.30 -10.57
C GLN A 289 11.22 -41.55 -11.68
N PRO A 290 10.51 -40.91 -12.64
CA PRO A 290 11.17 -40.22 -13.76
C PRO A 290 12.02 -39.03 -13.31
N ALA A 291 11.64 -38.39 -12.21
CA ALA A 291 12.41 -37.34 -11.56
C ALA A 291 12.75 -37.73 -10.12
N THR A 292 14.02 -37.61 -9.75
CA THR A 292 14.49 -37.71 -8.36
C THR A 292 15.00 -36.35 -7.91
N VAL A 293 14.26 -35.69 -7.02
CA VAL A 293 14.64 -34.39 -6.45
C VAL A 293 15.89 -34.56 -5.60
N LYS A 294 16.90 -33.71 -5.83
CA LYS A 294 18.12 -33.64 -5.01
C LYS A 294 18.09 -32.49 -4.02
N MET A 295 17.57 -31.35 -4.48
CA MET A 295 17.51 -30.12 -3.73
C MET A 295 16.24 -29.41 -4.15
N GLN A 296 15.52 -28.88 -3.17
CA GLN A 296 14.26 -28.20 -3.33
C GLN A 296 14.18 -27.16 -2.21
N LEU A 297 13.90 -25.91 -2.58
CA LEU A 297 13.54 -24.89 -1.60
C LEU A 297 12.20 -25.24 -0.95
N GLU A 298 11.97 -24.80 0.28
CA GLU A 298 10.69 -24.97 0.97
C GLU A 298 9.62 -24.03 0.40
N ASN A 299 8.35 -24.44 0.53
CA ASN A 299 7.22 -23.55 0.23
C ASN A 299 7.35 -22.26 1.05
N GLY A 300 7.19 -21.10 0.41
CA GLY A 300 7.30 -19.81 1.09
C GLY A 300 8.69 -19.17 1.01
N ASN A 301 9.72 -19.87 0.51
CA ASN A 301 11.05 -19.27 0.39
C ASN A 301 11.10 -18.12 -0.63
N LEU A 302 11.82 -17.08 -0.25
CA LEU A 302 12.19 -15.97 -1.15
C LEU A 302 13.14 -16.44 -2.23
N VAL A 303 12.87 -16.05 -3.47
CA VAL A 303 13.78 -16.25 -4.60
C VAL A 303 13.99 -14.96 -5.35
N LYS A 304 15.19 -14.76 -5.87
CA LYS A 304 15.51 -13.76 -6.88
C LYS A 304 15.57 -14.41 -8.24
N LYS A 305 15.35 -13.62 -9.28
CA LYS A 305 15.48 -14.04 -10.67
C LYS A 305 16.82 -14.72 -10.91
N GLY A 306 16.76 -15.96 -11.40
CA GLY A 306 17.92 -16.81 -11.68
C GLY A 306 18.34 -17.73 -10.52
N ASP A 307 17.76 -17.58 -9.33
CA ASP A 307 18.04 -18.49 -8.20
C ASP A 307 17.57 -19.91 -8.53
N CYS A 308 18.30 -20.92 -8.04
CA CYS A 308 17.94 -22.31 -8.25
C CYS A 308 16.84 -22.72 -7.28
N ILE A 309 15.64 -22.95 -7.79
CA ILE A 309 14.48 -23.37 -7.01
C ILE A 309 14.56 -24.86 -6.68
N LEU A 310 14.83 -25.66 -7.71
CA LEU A 310 14.80 -27.12 -7.62
C LEU A 310 15.84 -27.73 -8.55
N GLU A 311 16.61 -28.68 -8.03
CA GLU A 311 17.50 -29.55 -8.79
C GLU A 311 17.00 -30.99 -8.72
N TYR A 312 16.86 -31.63 -9.88
CA TYR A 312 16.43 -33.03 -9.97
C TYR A 312 17.22 -33.80 -11.01
N ASP A 313 17.33 -35.11 -10.80
CA ASP A 313 17.80 -36.02 -11.82
C ASP A 313 16.63 -36.54 -12.64
N LYS A 314 16.63 -36.22 -13.94
CA LYS A 314 15.74 -36.83 -14.91
C LYS A 314 16.30 -38.18 -15.33
N LEU A 315 15.55 -39.23 -15.06
CA LEU A 315 15.82 -40.59 -15.52
C LEU A 315 15.06 -40.83 -16.81
N SER A 316 15.80 -41.07 -17.89
CA SER A 316 15.24 -41.43 -19.20
C SER A 316 15.53 -42.87 -19.54
N VAL A 317 14.51 -43.59 -19.98
CA VAL A 317 14.59 -44.99 -20.39
C VAL A 317 14.44 -45.09 -21.90
N PHE A 318 15.44 -45.65 -22.58
CA PHE A 318 15.47 -45.76 -24.04
C PHE A 318 15.85 -47.17 -24.48
N ARG A 319 15.44 -47.54 -25.69
CA ARG A 319 15.86 -48.78 -26.33
C ARG A 319 17.12 -48.52 -27.15
N GLU A 320 18.18 -49.20 -26.81
CA GLU A 320 19.38 -49.24 -27.65
C GLU A 320 19.32 -50.50 -28.51
N THR A 321 19.42 -50.32 -29.83
CA THR A 321 19.49 -51.44 -30.76
C THR A 321 20.96 -51.78 -30.99
N LYS A 322 21.36 -53.01 -30.67
CA LYS A 322 22.70 -53.51 -30.98
C LYS A 322 22.71 -54.07 -32.40
N GLN A 323 23.66 -53.60 -33.22
CA GLN A 323 23.92 -54.15 -34.56
C GLN A 323 24.77 -55.43 -34.43
N ASP A 324 24.16 -56.49 -33.92
CA ASP A 324 24.73 -57.84 -33.95
C ASP A 324 24.02 -58.70 -35.02
N LEU A 325 24.57 -59.89 -35.33
CA LEU A 325 24.04 -60.83 -36.34
C LEU A 325 22.54 -61.17 -36.14
N PHE A 326 22.07 -61.05 -34.91
CA PHE A 326 20.66 -61.13 -34.51
C PHE A 326 20.31 -59.79 -33.87
N ARG A 327 19.63 -58.89 -34.58
CA ARG A 327 19.22 -57.58 -34.05
C ARG A 327 18.60 -57.75 -32.66
N SER A 328 19.31 -57.33 -31.63
CA SER A 328 18.85 -57.39 -30.24
C SER A 328 18.67 -55.97 -29.72
N SER A 329 17.64 -55.76 -28.90
CA SER A 329 17.37 -54.47 -28.26
C SER A 329 17.48 -54.62 -26.76
N GLU A 330 18.19 -53.71 -26.12
CA GLU A 330 18.33 -53.65 -24.67
C GLU A 330 17.77 -52.34 -24.13
N ILE A 331 17.17 -52.39 -22.95
CA ILE A 331 16.66 -51.20 -22.28
C ILE A 331 17.78 -50.59 -21.45
N LYS A 332 18.13 -49.34 -21.76
CA LYS A 332 19.12 -48.57 -21.00
C LYS A 332 18.49 -47.39 -20.30
N THR A 333 19.12 -46.97 -19.21
CA THR A 333 18.77 -45.78 -18.45
C THR A 333 19.85 -44.72 -18.63
N LYS A 334 19.43 -43.48 -18.85
CA LYS A 334 20.29 -42.30 -18.83
C LYS A 334 19.81 -41.37 -17.74
N LYS A 335 20.75 -40.88 -16.94
CA LYS A 335 20.49 -39.93 -15.87
C LYS A 335 21.02 -38.55 -16.29
N GLN A 336 20.18 -37.53 -16.24
CA GLN A 336 20.56 -36.15 -16.54
C GLN A 336 20.10 -35.24 -15.42
N THR A 337 21.03 -34.53 -14.79
CA THR A 337 20.69 -33.50 -13.80
C THR A 337 20.11 -32.27 -14.50
N LYS A 338 18.99 -31.78 -14.00
CA LYS A 338 18.29 -30.57 -14.45
C LYS A 338 18.07 -29.62 -13.28
N LYS A 339 18.03 -28.33 -13.59
CA LYS A 339 17.77 -27.25 -12.64
C LYS A 339 16.60 -26.41 -13.14
N ILE A 340 15.74 -26.02 -12.21
CA ILE A 340 14.66 -25.06 -12.43
C ILE A 340 15.07 -23.78 -11.72
N LEU A 341 15.11 -22.70 -12.50
CA LEU A 341 15.53 -21.38 -12.03
C LEU A 341 14.32 -20.46 -11.89
N ALA A 342 14.37 -19.55 -10.94
CA ALA A 342 13.32 -18.54 -10.76
C ALA A 342 13.27 -17.58 -11.95
N PRO A 343 12.09 -17.39 -12.59
CA PRO A 343 11.96 -16.49 -13.73
C PRO A 343 11.93 -15.01 -13.34
N CYS A 344 11.54 -14.72 -12.10
CA CYS A 344 11.44 -13.39 -11.49
C CYS A 344 11.74 -13.48 -9.99
N ASP A 345 11.79 -12.33 -9.32
CA ASP A 345 11.81 -12.28 -7.87
C ASP A 345 10.40 -12.63 -7.34
N GLY A 346 10.32 -13.34 -6.21
CA GLY A 346 9.02 -13.78 -5.69
C GLY A 346 9.13 -14.81 -4.57
N ILE A 347 8.03 -15.51 -4.33
CA ILE A 347 7.92 -16.63 -3.40
C ILE A 347 7.75 -17.93 -4.21
N VAL A 348 8.46 -18.98 -3.83
CA VAL A 348 8.27 -20.30 -4.45
C VAL A 348 7.15 -21.09 -3.78
N TYR A 349 6.27 -21.67 -4.60
CA TYR A 349 5.29 -22.67 -4.18
C TYR A 349 5.28 -23.91 -5.08
N TYR A 350 4.97 -25.06 -4.47
CA TYR A 350 4.84 -26.36 -5.12
C TYR A 350 3.41 -26.88 -4.99
N VAL A 351 2.88 -27.44 -6.07
CA VAL A 351 1.56 -28.08 -6.10
C VAL A 351 1.71 -29.50 -6.58
N ASP A 352 1.46 -30.45 -5.68
CA ASP A 352 1.35 -31.86 -6.02
C ASP A 352 -0.04 -32.16 -6.58
N PHE A 353 -0.08 -32.97 -7.64
CA PHE A 353 -1.34 -33.42 -8.23
C PHE A 353 -1.17 -34.76 -8.95
N GLU A 354 -2.30 -35.43 -9.19
CA GLU A 354 -2.36 -36.73 -9.83
C GLU A 354 -2.99 -36.64 -11.22
N LYS A 355 -2.47 -37.44 -12.16
CA LYS A 355 -3.08 -37.66 -13.47
C LYS A 355 -3.38 -39.15 -13.63
N LYS A 356 -4.51 -39.48 -14.26
CA LYS A 356 -4.83 -40.87 -14.61
C LYS A 356 -3.69 -41.46 -15.43
N SER A 357 -3.11 -42.55 -14.94
CA SER A 357 -2.09 -43.26 -15.68
C SER A 357 -2.74 -43.99 -16.86
N ARG A 358 -1.92 -44.31 -17.87
CA ARG A 358 -2.32 -45.24 -18.94
C ARG A 358 -2.54 -46.66 -18.40
N ILE A 359 -1.89 -47.01 -17.29
CA ILE A 359 -2.12 -48.28 -16.61
C ILE A 359 -3.43 -48.19 -15.83
N GLU A 360 -4.39 -49.07 -16.17
CA GLU A 360 -5.71 -49.08 -15.58
C GLU A 360 -5.65 -49.19 -14.04
N GLY A 361 -6.43 -48.35 -13.36
CA GLY A 361 -6.49 -48.30 -11.90
C GLY A 361 -5.25 -47.71 -11.21
N LYS A 362 -4.35 -47.06 -11.95
CA LYS A 362 -3.15 -46.39 -11.41
C LYS A 362 -3.17 -44.88 -11.69
N MET A 363 -2.48 -44.14 -10.81
CA MET A 363 -2.29 -42.69 -10.93
C MET A 363 -0.79 -42.38 -11.03
N ASP A 364 -0.45 -41.49 -11.96
CA ASP A 364 0.86 -40.87 -12.05
C ASP A 364 0.86 -39.62 -11.15
N HIS A 365 2.00 -39.32 -10.50
CA HIS A 365 2.13 -38.15 -9.62
C HIS A 365 3.07 -37.13 -10.23
N TYR A 366 2.66 -35.87 -10.11
CA TYR A 366 3.35 -34.72 -10.66
C TYR A 366 3.44 -33.63 -9.60
N MET A 367 4.48 -32.81 -9.73
CA MET A 367 4.66 -31.60 -8.95
C MET A 367 4.83 -30.44 -9.92
N ALA A 368 3.92 -29.47 -9.84
CA ALA A 368 4.06 -28.19 -10.54
C ALA A 368 4.74 -27.17 -9.63
N ILE A 369 5.60 -26.34 -10.21
CA ILE A 369 6.45 -25.40 -9.49
C ILE A 369 6.08 -24.00 -9.96
N TYR A 370 5.86 -23.09 -9.01
CA TYR A 370 5.44 -21.72 -9.27
C TYR A 370 6.34 -20.73 -8.54
N VAL A 371 6.52 -19.57 -9.15
CA VAL A 371 6.96 -18.35 -8.45
C VAL A 371 5.81 -17.36 -8.49
N VAL A 372 5.48 -16.78 -7.33
CA VAL A 372 4.34 -15.89 -7.13
C VAL A 372 4.76 -14.59 -6.44
N SER A 373 3.87 -13.60 -6.41
CA SER A 373 4.07 -12.33 -5.71
C SER A 373 4.19 -12.51 -4.20
N TYR A 374 4.89 -11.58 -3.53
CA TYR A 374 5.03 -11.55 -2.06
C TYR A 374 3.69 -11.36 -1.33
N PHE A 375 2.69 -10.81 -2.02
CA PHE A 375 1.35 -10.57 -1.48
C PHE A 375 0.40 -11.75 -1.67
N ASP A 376 0.81 -12.79 -2.42
CA ASP A 376 -0.02 -13.97 -2.64
C ASP A 376 -0.01 -14.88 -1.41
N ASP A 377 -1.19 -15.35 -1.04
CA ASP A 377 -1.39 -16.27 0.09
C ASP A 377 -1.41 -17.70 -0.41
N TYR A 378 -0.66 -18.57 0.26
CA TYR A 378 -0.53 -19.98 -0.11
C TYR A 378 -1.89 -20.69 -0.17
N ASP A 379 -2.80 -20.42 0.77
CA ASP A 379 -4.10 -21.09 0.81
C ASP A 379 -4.98 -20.65 -0.36
N SER A 380 -5.02 -19.35 -0.65
CA SER A 380 -5.73 -18.78 -1.81
C SER A 380 -5.11 -19.26 -3.14
N PHE A 381 -3.79 -19.38 -3.19
CA PHE A 381 -3.06 -19.93 -4.32
C PHE A 381 -3.46 -21.39 -4.57
N LEU A 382 -3.39 -22.25 -3.54
CA LEU A 382 -3.77 -23.66 -3.66
C LEU A 382 -5.21 -23.83 -4.13
N TYR A 383 -6.15 -23.09 -3.53
CA TYR A 383 -7.56 -23.15 -3.92
C TYR A 383 -7.76 -22.80 -5.39
N ALA A 384 -7.10 -21.77 -5.88
CA ALA A 384 -7.24 -21.30 -7.26
C ALA A 384 -6.51 -22.18 -8.31
N VAL A 385 -5.49 -22.93 -7.90
CA VAL A 385 -4.75 -23.83 -8.82
C VAL A 385 -5.35 -25.23 -8.86
N GLN A 386 -6.03 -25.66 -7.79
CA GLN A 386 -6.67 -26.98 -7.70
C GLN A 386 -8.17 -26.97 -8.04
N GLY A 387 -8.85 -25.82 -7.90
CA GLY A 387 -10.24 -25.62 -8.31
C GLY A 387 -10.36 -25.26 -9.78
#